data_AF-A0A4V2A133-F1
#
_entry.id   AF-A0A4V2A133-F1
#
_cell.length_a   1.000
_cell.length_b   1.000
_cell.length_c   1.000
_cell.angle_alpha   90.00
_cell.angle_beta   90.00
_cell.angle_gamma   90.00
#
_symmetry.space_group_name_H-M   'P 1'
#
loop_
_entity.id
_entity.type
_entity.pdbx_description
1 polymer ?
#
loop_
_entity_poly.entity_id
_entity_poly.type
_entity_poly.pdbx_seq_one_letter_code
_entity_poly.pdbx_strand_id
1 'polypeptide(L)'
;MLIASLAVAGQARAQTVTSEKPDSVSVSIYRAPDRSADEALELGWLQGYALITETRTVMIPEGRGVIRFEGVAGRILPESAIVTGLPAGVREKNLDADLLSEHSLYARSLNRPVTIRRTVAGKVTEQRAIIRSGPDGAAIFETADGFVAANCGGGDAIVYDGVPAGLAAKPTLSIETESPRAGRVTVTLSYLAWGFDWQANYVATMRSGGKSADLFAWVTLANGDVTGFDDAQAMVIAGKPNREDGEEPVAPRAEPLIFRCFAVPIDVITADDVGALPAPAPMMAEALQRVRGVSMNEMDIV
;
A
#
# COMPACT_ATOMS: atom_id res chain seq x y z
N MET A 1 -21.45 -10.53 -54.19
CA MET A 1 -21.66 -10.48 -52.73
C MET A 1 -20.28 -10.41 -52.09
N LEU A 2 -19.92 -9.28 -51.47
CA LEU A 2 -18.59 -9.08 -50.87
C LEU A 2 -18.48 -9.90 -49.57
N ILE A 3 -17.32 -10.53 -49.35
CA ILE A 3 -16.93 -11.03 -48.03
C ILE A 3 -15.73 -10.18 -47.59
N ALA A 4 -16.00 -9.19 -46.74
CA ALA A 4 -14.96 -8.37 -46.13
C ALA A 4 -14.38 -9.11 -44.93
N SER A 5 -13.15 -9.59 -45.06
CA SER A 5 -12.40 -10.19 -43.94
C SER A 5 -11.93 -9.10 -42.99
N LEU A 6 -12.60 -8.90 -41.85
CA LEU A 6 -12.08 -8.06 -40.79
C LEU A 6 -10.83 -8.72 -40.17
N ALA A 7 -9.66 -8.19 -40.50
CA ALA A 7 -8.44 -8.48 -39.77
C ALA A 7 -8.53 -7.85 -38.38
N VAL A 8 -8.78 -8.68 -37.35
CA VAL A 8 -8.65 -8.25 -35.96
C VAL A 8 -7.17 -7.98 -35.70
N ALA A 9 -6.79 -6.70 -35.67
CA ALA A 9 -5.45 -6.29 -35.29
C ALA A 9 -5.23 -6.61 -33.80
N GLY A 10 -4.65 -7.78 -33.54
CA GLY A 10 -4.21 -8.15 -32.20
C GLY A 10 -3.20 -7.12 -31.70
N GLN A 11 -3.55 -6.36 -30.67
CA GLN A 11 -2.61 -5.48 -29.99
C GLN A 11 -1.49 -6.35 -29.40
N ALA A 12 -0.33 -6.37 -30.06
CA ALA A 12 0.88 -6.93 -29.51
C ALA A 12 1.17 -6.21 -28.19
N ARG A 13 0.98 -6.92 -27.07
CA ARG A 13 1.33 -6.42 -25.74
C ARG A 13 2.83 -6.16 -25.72
N ALA A 14 3.23 -4.95 -25.33
CA ALA A 14 4.63 -4.62 -25.16
C ALA A 14 5.28 -5.60 -24.18
N GLN A 15 6.46 -6.11 -24.52
CA GLN A 15 7.15 -7.06 -23.65
C GLN A 15 7.69 -6.31 -22.42
N THR A 16 7.41 -6.84 -21.23
CA THR A 16 7.84 -6.23 -19.96
C THR A 16 9.19 -6.80 -19.53
N VAL A 17 10.10 -5.91 -19.15
CA VAL A 17 11.45 -6.21 -18.64
C VAL A 17 11.58 -5.57 -17.27
N THR A 18 12.08 -6.32 -16.28
CA THR A 18 12.31 -5.80 -14.93
C THR A 18 13.80 -5.57 -14.66
N SER A 19 14.11 -4.42 -14.06
CA SER A 19 15.37 -4.10 -13.42
C SER A 19 15.14 -4.02 -11.91
N GLU A 20 15.58 -5.06 -11.19
CA GLU A 20 15.28 -5.24 -9.76
C GLU A 20 16.05 -4.29 -8.82
N LYS A 21 17.19 -3.76 -9.30
CA LYS A 21 18.10 -2.85 -8.58
C LYS A 21 19.03 -2.07 -9.54
N PRO A 22 19.64 -0.96 -9.09
CA PRO A 22 20.75 -0.32 -9.79
C PRO A 22 22.05 -1.13 -9.75
N ASP A 23 22.91 -0.92 -10.76
CA ASP A 23 24.31 -1.35 -10.80
C ASP A 23 25.19 -0.40 -9.97
N SER A 24 24.83 0.90 -9.93
CA SER A 24 25.44 1.92 -9.09
C SER A 24 24.46 3.09 -8.87
N VAL A 25 24.61 3.80 -7.75
CA VAL A 25 23.77 4.95 -7.40
C VAL A 25 24.56 6.09 -6.76
N SER A 26 24.19 7.33 -7.09
CA SER A 26 24.63 8.55 -6.44
C SER A 26 23.41 9.32 -5.92
N VAL A 27 23.56 9.94 -4.74
CA VAL A 27 22.49 10.67 -4.04
C VAL A 27 23.04 12.02 -3.62
N SER A 28 22.60 13.09 -4.29
CA SER A 28 22.94 14.47 -3.96
C SER A 28 21.82 15.12 -3.16
N ILE A 29 22.02 15.30 -1.85
CA ILE A 29 21.00 15.77 -0.90
C ILE A 29 21.05 17.30 -0.76
N TYR A 30 19.88 17.91 -0.88
CA TYR A 30 19.62 19.33 -0.67
C TYR A 30 18.88 19.52 0.65
N ARG A 31 19.30 20.52 1.44
CA ARG A 31 18.67 20.85 2.72
C ARG A 31 17.27 21.43 2.49
N ALA A 32 16.35 21.19 3.43
CA ALA A 32 15.07 21.90 3.50
C ALA A 32 15.28 23.43 3.38
N PRO A 33 14.70 24.11 2.36
CA PRO A 33 15.13 25.45 1.96
C PRO A 33 14.94 26.51 3.05
N ASP A 34 13.92 26.37 3.89
CA ASP A 34 13.59 27.35 4.93
C ASP A 34 14.04 26.97 6.35
N ARG A 35 14.53 25.74 6.55
CA ARG A 35 15.05 25.30 7.85
C ARG A 35 16.32 26.05 8.23
N SER A 36 16.40 26.52 9.46
CA SER A 36 17.56 27.28 9.96
C SER A 36 18.82 26.40 10.10
N ALA A 37 19.99 27.02 10.21
CA ALA A 37 21.26 26.29 10.22
C ALA A 37 21.45 25.45 11.50
N ASP A 38 21.03 26.03 12.62
CA ASP A 38 21.05 25.56 14.01
C ASP A 38 19.84 24.70 14.40
N GLU A 39 18.75 24.81 13.66
CA GLU A 39 17.55 23.99 13.80
C GLU A 39 17.82 22.51 13.49
N ALA A 40 17.33 21.62 14.34
CA ALA A 40 17.50 20.17 14.22
C ALA A 40 16.69 19.59 13.06
N LEU A 41 17.04 18.36 12.64
CA LEU A 41 16.29 17.62 11.63
C LEU A 41 14.95 17.13 12.19
N GLU A 42 13.83 17.54 11.59
CA GLU A 42 12.51 16.95 11.86
C GLU A 42 12.39 15.58 11.17
N LEU A 43 12.89 14.52 11.80
CA LEU A 43 12.97 13.18 11.19
C LEU A 43 11.61 12.59 10.77
N GLY A 44 10.50 13.06 11.35
CA GLY A 44 9.14 12.67 10.95
C GLY A 44 8.58 13.47 9.77
N TRP A 45 9.23 14.58 9.39
CA TRP A 45 8.77 15.53 8.38
C TRP A 45 9.97 16.22 7.69
N LEU A 46 10.73 15.45 6.92
CA LEU A 46 11.90 15.96 6.18
C LEU A 46 11.43 16.76 4.97
N GLN A 47 11.74 18.06 4.90
CA GLN A 47 11.28 18.96 3.83
C GLN A 47 12.34 19.26 2.76
N GLY A 48 13.51 18.63 2.84
CA GLY A 48 14.51 18.67 1.77
C GLY A 48 14.24 17.59 0.71
N TYR A 49 15.19 17.46 -0.20
CA TYR A 49 15.07 16.59 -1.36
C TYR A 49 16.43 16.09 -1.82
N ALA A 50 16.45 15.05 -2.66
CA ALA A 50 17.65 14.54 -3.29
C ALA A 50 17.52 14.54 -4.81
N LEU A 51 18.63 14.80 -5.51
CA LEU A 51 18.84 14.33 -6.88
C LEU A 51 19.49 12.96 -6.80
N ILE A 52 18.77 11.94 -7.25
CA ILE A 52 19.24 10.55 -7.32
C ILE A 52 19.63 10.27 -8.76
N THR A 53 20.77 9.62 -8.97
CA THR A 53 21.21 9.14 -10.28
C THR A 53 21.66 7.70 -10.18
N GLU A 54 21.00 6.85 -10.94
CA GLU A 54 21.20 5.41 -11.00
C GLU A 54 21.74 4.99 -12.37
N THR A 55 22.64 4.02 -12.39
CA THR A 55 22.99 3.28 -13.62
C THR A 55 22.39 1.88 -13.53
N ARG A 56 21.74 1.41 -14.59
CA ARG A 56 21.08 0.10 -14.66
C ARG A 56 21.36 -0.58 -16.00
N THR A 57 21.68 -1.87 -15.97
CA THR A 57 21.88 -2.67 -17.18
C THR A 57 20.67 -3.57 -17.41
N VAL A 58 20.02 -3.42 -18.57
CA VAL A 58 18.76 -4.09 -18.91
C VAL A 58 18.81 -4.77 -20.28
N MET A 59 18.05 -5.85 -20.43
CA MET A 59 17.86 -6.57 -21.69
C MET A 59 16.56 -6.10 -22.35
N ILE A 60 16.65 -5.21 -23.34
CA ILE A 60 15.46 -4.69 -24.03
C ILE A 60 15.04 -5.60 -25.20
N PRO A 61 13.72 -5.74 -25.47
CA PRO A 61 13.20 -6.50 -26.61
C PRO A 61 13.39 -5.74 -27.92
N GLU A 62 13.09 -6.40 -29.04
CA GLU A 62 12.84 -5.75 -30.32
C GLU A 62 11.40 -5.23 -30.39
N GLY A 63 11.18 -4.07 -31.02
CA GLY A 63 9.90 -3.38 -31.04
C GLY A 63 9.61 -2.67 -29.73
N ARG A 64 8.33 -2.60 -29.35
CA ARG A 64 7.86 -1.90 -28.14
C ARG A 64 8.02 -2.76 -26.89
N GLY A 65 8.59 -2.17 -25.85
CA GLY A 65 8.79 -2.80 -24.55
C GLY A 65 8.54 -1.84 -23.39
N VAL A 66 8.15 -2.41 -22.25
CA VAL A 66 8.04 -1.68 -20.98
C VAL A 66 9.21 -2.08 -20.10
N ILE A 67 9.95 -1.10 -19.57
CA ILE A 67 11.03 -1.35 -18.59
C ILE A 67 10.54 -0.91 -17.22
N ARG A 68 10.58 -1.81 -16.24
CA ARG A 68 10.25 -1.57 -14.83
C ARG A 68 11.53 -1.34 -14.05
N PHE A 69 11.75 -0.15 -13.52
CA PHE A 69 12.85 0.16 -12.61
C PHE A 69 12.35 0.03 -11.18
N GLU A 70 12.55 -1.13 -10.56
CA GLU A 70 12.14 -1.38 -9.18
C GLU A 70 13.18 -0.83 -8.19
N GLY A 71 12.72 -0.42 -7.00
CA GLY A 71 13.58 0.15 -5.97
C GLY A 71 14.07 1.56 -6.32
N VAL A 72 13.25 2.37 -7.00
CA VAL A 72 13.43 3.83 -7.02
C VAL A 72 12.96 4.43 -5.69
N ALA A 73 13.18 5.72 -5.44
CA ALA A 73 12.57 6.40 -4.29
C ALA A 73 11.03 6.30 -4.31
N GLY A 74 10.41 6.11 -3.16
CA GLY A 74 8.96 6.17 -2.98
C GLY A 74 8.39 7.58 -3.21
N ARG A 75 9.09 8.63 -2.75
CA ARG A 75 8.74 10.04 -3.01
C ARG A 75 9.46 10.63 -4.22
N ILE A 76 9.71 9.82 -5.25
CA ILE A 76 10.15 10.30 -6.56
C ILE A 76 9.15 11.34 -7.12
N LEU A 77 9.65 12.38 -7.77
CA LEU A 77 8.88 13.27 -8.65
C LEU A 77 8.94 12.69 -10.07
N PRO A 78 7.92 11.94 -10.57
CA PRO A 78 8.05 11.18 -11.81
C PRO A 78 8.29 12.05 -13.05
N GLU A 79 7.76 13.27 -13.05
CA GLU A 79 7.95 14.29 -14.08
C GLU A 79 9.42 14.76 -14.19
N SER A 80 10.19 14.68 -13.11
CA SER A 80 11.62 15.02 -13.08
C SER A 80 12.52 13.93 -13.68
N ALA A 81 12.00 12.72 -13.89
CA ALA A 81 12.82 11.57 -14.27
C ALA A 81 13.37 11.70 -15.70
N ILE A 82 14.69 11.71 -15.84
CA ILE A 82 15.43 11.72 -17.10
C ILE A 82 16.05 10.33 -17.28
N VAL A 83 15.84 9.70 -18.44
CA VAL A 83 16.44 8.41 -18.80
C VAL A 83 17.26 8.58 -20.06
N THR A 84 18.53 8.15 -20.01
CA THR A 84 19.44 8.13 -21.16
C THR A 84 20.00 6.73 -21.39
N GLY A 85 20.59 6.46 -22.56
CA GLY A 85 21.12 5.15 -22.94
C GLY A 85 20.14 4.22 -23.69
N LEU A 86 18.88 4.62 -23.86
CA LEU A 86 17.88 3.89 -24.66
C LEU A 86 17.98 4.22 -26.16
N PRO A 87 17.91 3.23 -27.08
CA PRO A 87 18.10 3.47 -28.51
C PRO A 87 17.14 4.46 -29.18
N ALA A 88 15.87 4.50 -28.74
CA ALA A 88 14.86 5.44 -29.24
C ALA A 88 14.33 6.40 -28.15
N GLY A 89 15.04 6.52 -27.02
CA GLY A 89 14.61 7.32 -25.88
C GLY A 89 13.40 6.74 -25.12
N VAL A 90 12.65 7.60 -24.44
CA VAL A 90 11.46 7.25 -23.66
C VAL A 90 10.21 7.78 -24.33
N ARG A 91 9.17 6.95 -24.44
CA ARG A 91 7.84 7.31 -24.97
C ARG A 91 6.88 7.73 -23.85
N GLU A 92 6.87 6.98 -22.76
CA GLU A 92 5.99 7.17 -21.61
C GLU A 92 6.72 6.88 -20.30
N LYS A 93 6.31 7.53 -19.21
CA LYS A 93 6.80 7.30 -17.83
C LYS A 93 5.58 7.19 -16.92
N ASN A 94 5.53 6.14 -16.11
CA ASN A 94 4.49 5.91 -15.11
C ASN A 94 5.12 5.50 -13.79
N LEU A 95 4.73 6.12 -12.68
CA LEU A 95 5.02 5.60 -11.36
C LEU A 95 3.96 4.56 -11.00
N ASP A 96 4.37 3.33 -10.72
CA ASP A 96 3.43 2.29 -10.30
C ASP A 96 3.08 2.50 -8.82
N ALA A 97 1.92 3.12 -8.57
CA ALA A 97 1.53 3.64 -7.26
C ALA A 97 1.11 2.58 -6.23
N ASP A 98 0.65 1.40 -6.67
CA ASP A 98 0.19 0.34 -5.75
C ASP A 98 1.36 -0.54 -5.30
N LEU A 99 1.87 -0.28 -4.09
CA LEU A 99 2.77 -1.22 -3.42
C LEU A 99 2.01 -2.46 -2.95
N LEU A 100 2.69 -3.61 -2.95
CA LEU A 100 2.19 -4.86 -2.40
C LEU A 100 2.10 -4.76 -0.87
N SER A 101 0.88 -4.78 -0.34
CA SER A 101 0.56 -4.92 1.09
C SER A 101 -0.61 -5.87 1.27
N GLU A 102 -0.94 -6.24 2.50
CA GLU A 102 -2.14 -7.03 2.79
C GLU A 102 -3.40 -6.32 2.24
N HIS A 103 -3.49 -4.99 2.40
CA HIS A 103 -4.58 -4.18 1.88
C HIS A 103 -4.64 -4.28 0.35
N SER A 104 -3.57 -3.90 -0.36
CA SER A 104 -3.60 -3.85 -1.82
C SER A 104 -3.73 -5.24 -2.47
N LEU A 105 -3.15 -6.28 -1.85
CA LEU A 105 -3.29 -7.67 -2.28
C LEU A 105 -4.74 -8.15 -2.15
N TYR A 106 -5.43 -7.80 -1.06
CA TYR A 106 -6.85 -8.09 -0.89
C TYR A 106 -7.71 -7.29 -1.90
N ALA A 107 -7.49 -5.99 -2.00
CA ALA A 107 -8.24 -5.09 -2.88
C ALA A 107 -8.13 -5.49 -4.37
N ARG A 108 -6.92 -5.78 -4.86
CA ARG A 108 -6.69 -6.25 -6.25
C ARG A 108 -7.17 -7.69 -6.49
N SER A 109 -7.44 -8.45 -5.42
CA SER A 109 -8.03 -9.79 -5.47
C SER A 109 -9.56 -9.81 -5.35
N LEU A 110 -10.21 -8.65 -5.25
CA LEU A 110 -11.67 -8.55 -5.34
C LEU A 110 -12.21 -9.22 -6.61
N ASN A 111 -13.24 -10.04 -6.45
CA ASN A 111 -13.84 -10.89 -7.50
C ASN A 111 -12.89 -11.89 -8.17
N ARG A 112 -11.73 -12.20 -7.55
CA ARG A 112 -10.81 -13.26 -7.98
C ARG A 112 -10.88 -14.49 -7.08
N PRO A 113 -10.57 -15.70 -7.59
CA PRO A 113 -10.45 -16.88 -6.76
C PRO A 113 -9.26 -16.77 -5.80
N VAL A 114 -9.48 -17.22 -4.57
CA VAL A 114 -8.49 -17.40 -3.50
C VAL A 114 -8.77 -18.74 -2.80
N THR A 115 -7.91 -19.12 -1.86
CA THR A 115 -8.14 -20.24 -0.95
C THR A 115 -8.19 -19.75 0.48
N ILE A 116 -9.27 -20.04 1.20
CA ILE A 116 -9.35 -19.81 2.65
C ILE A 116 -8.74 -21.03 3.33
N ARG A 117 -7.66 -20.82 4.09
CA ARG A 117 -7.04 -21.84 4.93
C ARG A 117 -7.41 -21.58 6.39
N ARG A 118 -8.19 -22.49 6.97
CA ARG A 118 -8.65 -22.44 8.34
C ARG A 118 -7.91 -23.48 9.19
N THR A 119 -7.42 -23.08 10.36
CA THR A 119 -6.75 -23.95 11.33
C THR A 119 -7.57 -24.02 12.62
N VAL A 120 -8.15 -25.19 12.93
CA VAL A 120 -8.93 -25.43 14.15
C VAL A 120 -8.30 -26.57 14.93
N ALA A 121 -7.91 -26.31 16.19
CA ALA A 121 -7.30 -27.30 17.08
C ALA A 121 -6.13 -28.09 16.42
N GLY A 122 -5.30 -27.41 15.63
CA GLY A 122 -4.17 -27.99 14.91
C GLY A 122 -4.53 -28.71 13.59
N LYS A 123 -5.81 -28.89 13.27
CA LYS A 123 -6.26 -29.41 11.97
C LYS A 123 -6.39 -28.26 10.96
N VAL A 124 -5.69 -28.38 9.84
CA VAL A 124 -5.80 -27.45 8.71
C VAL A 124 -6.88 -27.94 7.73
N THR A 125 -7.71 -27.02 7.26
CA THR A 125 -8.70 -27.24 6.18
C THR A 125 -8.60 -26.09 5.18
N GLU A 126 -8.61 -26.40 3.89
CA GLU A 126 -8.54 -25.42 2.81
C GLU A 126 -9.80 -25.47 1.95
N GLN A 127 -10.33 -24.31 1.58
CA GLN A 127 -11.54 -24.17 0.77
C GLN A 127 -11.36 -23.09 -0.30
N ARG A 128 -11.72 -23.40 -1.55
CA ARG A 128 -11.77 -22.42 -2.64
C ARG A 128 -12.87 -21.40 -2.39
N ALA A 129 -12.55 -20.13 -2.59
CA ALA A 129 -13.49 -19.02 -2.41
C ALA A 129 -13.23 -17.88 -3.39
N ILE A 130 -14.16 -16.92 -3.47
CA ILE A 130 -14.00 -15.67 -4.22
C ILE A 130 -14.21 -14.50 -3.26
N ILE A 131 -13.31 -13.51 -3.26
CA ILE A 131 -13.48 -12.29 -2.45
C ILE A 131 -14.63 -11.45 -3.03
N ARG A 132 -15.58 -11.04 -2.16
CA ARG A 132 -16.77 -10.27 -2.56
C ARG A 132 -16.93 -8.92 -1.87
N SER A 133 -16.08 -8.61 -0.89
CA SER A 133 -16.02 -7.31 -0.20
C SER A 133 -14.78 -6.52 -0.58
N GLY A 134 -14.89 -5.18 -0.56
CA GLY A 134 -13.74 -4.29 -0.55
C GLY A 134 -12.93 -4.38 0.76
N PRO A 135 -11.76 -3.74 0.80
CA PRO A 135 -10.83 -3.82 1.94
C PRO A 135 -11.31 -3.07 3.20
N ASP A 136 -12.12 -2.01 3.06
CA ASP A 136 -12.56 -1.13 4.16
C ASP A 136 -13.68 -1.72 5.06
N GLY A 137 -13.88 -3.03 5.04
CA GLY A 137 -15.07 -3.69 5.59
C GLY A 137 -14.79 -4.99 6.34
N ALA A 138 -15.81 -5.84 6.42
CA ALA A 138 -15.63 -7.23 6.82
C ALA A 138 -15.19 -8.07 5.62
N ALA A 139 -14.38 -9.10 5.86
CA ALA A 139 -13.91 -10.00 4.82
C ALA A 139 -15.00 -11.00 4.41
N ILE A 140 -15.73 -10.72 3.33
CA ILE A 140 -16.80 -11.56 2.78
C ILE A 140 -16.29 -12.36 1.59
N PHE A 141 -16.53 -13.67 1.64
CA PHE A 141 -16.12 -14.63 0.64
C PHE A 141 -17.32 -15.45 0.15
N GLU A 142 -17.38 -15.72 -1.14
CA GLU A 142 -18.30 -16.71 -1.72
C GLU A 142 -17.58 -18.05 -1.83
N THR A 143 -18.15 -19.11 -1.26
CA THR A 143 -17.68 -20.50 -1.34
C THR A 143 -18.75 -21.37 -2.00
N ALA A 144 -18.44 -22.65 -2.24
CA ALA A 144 -19.42 -23.62 -2.72
C ALA A 144 -20.63 -23.82 -1.76
N ASP A 145 -20.45 -23.52 -0.48
CA ASP A 145 -21.48 -23.67 0.57
C ASP A 145 -22.26 -22.36 0.82
N GLY A 146 -21.94 -21.28 0.10
CA GLY A 146 -22.55 -19.96 0.23
C GLY A 146 -21.58 -18.87 0.68
N PHE A 147 -22.10 -17.81 1.29
CA PHE A 147 -21.30 -16.65 1.71
C PHE A 147 -20.78 -16.82 3.15
N VAL A 148 -19.48 -16.59 3.34
CA VAL A 148 -18.78 -16.70 4.62
C VAL A 148 -18.10 -15.36 4.93
N ALA A 149 -18.31 -14.85 6.13
CA ALA A 149 -17.44 -13.81 6.69
C ALA A 149 -16.25 -14.52 7.38
N ALA A 150 -15.00 -14.19 7.03
CA ALA A 150 -13.86 -14.69 7.82
C ALA A 150 -13.91 -14.09 9.23
N ASN A 151 -13.72 -14.93 10.25
CA ASN A 151 -13.71 -14.45 11.62
C ASN A 151 -12.28 -14.00 12.00
N CYS A 152 -12.20 -13.01 12.90
CA CYS A 152 -10.93 -12.45 13.36
C CYS A 152 -10.24 -13.33 14.42
N GLY A 153 -10.72 -14.56 14.65
CA GLY A 153 -10.29 -15.48 15.72
C GLY A 153 -8.96 -16.20 15.46
N GLY A 154 -8.07 -15.61 14.66
CA GLY A 154 -6.66 -16.02 14.52
C GLY A 154 -6.36 -17.34 13.79
N GLY A 155 -7.36 -18.11 13.38
CA GLY A 155 -7.18 -19.39 12.68
C GLY A 155 -7.28 -19.36 11.16
N ASP A 156 -7.86 -18.29 10.59
CA ASP A 156 -8.13 -18.15 9.15
C ASP A 156 -7.02 -17.35 8.45
N ALA A 157 -6.53 -17.86 7.33
CA ALA A 157 -5.57 -17.20 6.44
C ALA A 157 -6.08 -17.21 4.99
N ILE A 158 -5.89 -16.10 4.28
CA ILE A 158 -6.17 -16.02 2.84
C ILE A 158 -4.90 -16.44 2.10
N VAL A 159 -5.00 -17.48 1.29
CA VAL A 159 -3.95 -17.94 0.39
C VAL A 159 -4.31 -17.50 -1.03
N TYR A 160 -3.45 -16.67 -1.61
CA TYR A 160 -3.61 -16.12 -2.95
C TYR A 160 -2.89 -17.01 -3.98
N ASP A 161 -3.52 -17.27 -5.12
CA ASP A 161 -2.93 -18.07 -6.22
C ASP A 161 -1.71 -17.39 -6.87
N GLY A 162 -1.51 -16.09 -6.62
CA GLY A 162 -0.35 -15.29 -7.05
C GLY A 162 -0.55 -13.79 -6.73
N VAL A 163 0.47 -12.98 -6.99
CA VAL A 163 0.36 -11.51 -6.87
C VAL A 163 -0.42 -10.94 -8.07
N PRO A 164 -1.52 -10.18 -7.86
CA PRO A 164 -2.23 -9.50 -8.94
C PRO A 164 -1.35 -8.54 -9.73
N ALA A 165 -1.54 -8.50 -11.05
CA ALA A 165 -0.81 -7.57 -11.92
C ALA A 165 -1.04 -6.11 -11.52
N GLY A 166 0.05 -5.32 -11.51
CA GLY A 166 0.05 -3.91 -11.11
C GLY A 166 0.44 -3.66 -9.65
N LEU A 167 0.56 -4.70 -8.81
CA LEU A 167 1.17 -4.56 -7.48
C LEU A 167 2.69 -4.71 -7.58
N ALA A 168 3.43 -3.76 -7.00
CA ALA A 168 4.89 -3.80 -6.95
C ALA A 168 5.39 -4.01 -5.51
N ALA A 169 6.35 -4.91 -5.30
CA ALA A 169 6.92 -5.13 -3.95
C ALA A 169 7.79 -3.95 -3.46
N LYS A 170 8.15 -3.03 -4.36
CA LYS A 170 8.97 -1.83 -4.13
C LYS A 170 8.44 -0.69 -5.01
N PRO A 171 8.69 0.59 -4.69
CA PRO A 171 8.41 1.68 -5.60
C PRO A 171 9.05 1.41 -6.97
N THR A 172 8.27 1.56 -8.03
CA THR A 172 8.68 1.14 -9.37
C THR A 172 8.33 2.20 -10.41
N LEU A 173 9.33 2.68 -11.12
CA LEU A 173 9.14 3.55 -12.29
C LEU A 173 9.07 2.68 -13.55
N SER A 174 7.90 2.60 -14.16
CA SER A 174 7.70 1.95 -15.46
C SER A 174 7.88 2.96 -16.60
N ILE A 175 8.57 2.57 -17.68
CA ILE A 175 8.69 3.38 -18.90
C ILE A 175 8.37 2.57 -20.16
N GLU A 176 7.71 3.17 -21.15
CA GLU A 176 7.61 2.59 -22.51
C GLU A 176 8.78 3.08 -23.37
N THR A 177 9.43 2.15 -24.07
CA THR A 177 10.50 2.41 -25.05
C THR A 177 10.27 1.56 -26.30
N GLU A 178 10.98 1.91 -27.36
CA GLU A 178 11.02 1.14 -28.61
C GLU A 178 12.48 0.87 -29.00
N SER A 179 12.76 -0.29 -29.59
CA SER A 179 14.11 -0.63 -30.07
C SER A 179 14.05 -1.34 -31.43
N PRO A 180 14.91 -0.95 -32.40
CA PRO A 180 14.98 -1.63 -33.70
C PRO A 180 15.58 -3.04 -33.64
N ARG A 181 16.04 -3.49 -32.47
CA ARG A 181 16.63 -4.82 -32.24
C ARG A 181 16.74 -5.11 -30.74
N ALA A 182 16.53 -6.36 -30.34
CA ALA A 182 16.74 -6.79 -28.96
C ALA A 182 18.23 -6.66 -28.57
N GLY A 183 18.52 -6.35 -27.31
CA GLY A 183 19.91 -6.17 -26.86
C GLY A 183 20.08 -5.80 -25.40
N ARG A 184 21.32 -5.87 -24.93
CA ARG A 184 21.72 -5.32 -23.63
C ARG A 184 22.04 -3.84 -23.78
N VAL A 185 21.45 -3.01 -22.92
CA VAL A 185 21.76 -1.59 -22.82
C VAL A 185 22.03 -1.20 -21.38
N THR A 186 22.93 -0.24 -21.18
CA THR A 186 23.14 0.43 -19.91
C THR A 186 22.42 1.77 -19.98
N VAL A 187 21.50 2.00 -19.06
CA VAL A 187 20.71 3.22 -18.94
C VAL A 187 21.09 3.99 -17.70
N THR A 188 21.07 5.32 -17.80
CA THR A 188 21.20 6.23 -16.65
C THR A 188 19.84 6.84 -16.37
N LEU A 189 19.35 6.67 -15.16
CA LEU A 189 18.08 7.20 -14.65
C LEU A 189 18.40 8.25 -13.58
N SER A 190 18.07 9.51 -13.85
CA SER A 190 18.23 10.62 -12.91
C SER A 190 16.87 11.22 -12.55
N TYR A 191 16.59 11.44 -11.27
CA TYR A 191 15.31 11.98 -10.81
C TYR A 191 15.45 12.71 -9.48
N LEU A 192 14.51 13.61 -9.19
CA LEU A 192 14.34 14.23 -7.89
C LEU A 192 13.44 13.36 -7.00
N ALA A 193 13.70 13.35 -5.69
CA ALA A 193 12.83 12.74 -4.69
C ALA A 193 12.79 13.56 -3.39
N TRP A 194 11.64 13.61 -2.72
CA TRP A 194 11.43 14.36 -1.48
C TRP A 194 11.74 13.57 -0.21
N GLY A 195 11.76 14.26 0.94
CA GLY A 195 11.93 13.66 2.26
C GLY A 195 13.33 13.16 2.53
N PHE A 196 14.31 13.94 2.08
CA PHE A 196 15.71 13.84 2.47
C PHE A 196 16.09 15.15 3.16
N ASP A 197 17.10 15.13 4.03
CA ASP A 197 17.69 16.37 4.53
C ASP A 197 19.11 16.10 5.03
N TRP A 198 19.89 17.15 5.27
CA TRP A 198 21.20 17.03 5.88
C TRP A 198 21.51 18.18 6.85
N GLN A 199 22.28 17.87 7.88
CA GLN A 199 22.81 18.85 8.82
C GLN A 199 24.33 18.66 8.95
N ALA A 200 25.08 19.75 8.89
CA ALA A 200 26.48 19.76 9.30
C ALA A 200 26.60 20.46 10.65
N ASN A 201 27.45 19.90 11.51
CA ASN A 201 27.76 20.44 12.82
C ASN A 201 29.28 20.57 12.94
N TYR A 202 29.72 21.63 13.63
CA TYR A 202 31.11 22.04 13.69
C TYR A 202 31.51 22.34 15.13
N VAL A 203 32.69 21.89 15.54
CA VAL A 203 33.33 22.24 16.81
C VAL A 203 34.69 22.85 16.50
N ALA A 204 34.85 24.14 16.85
CA ALA A 204 36.10 24.87 16.70
C ALA A 204 36.82 24.98 18.05
N THR A 205 38.02 24.42 18.14
CA THR A 205 38.87 24.47 19.34
C THR A 205 40.00 25.46 19.10
N MET A 206 40.00 26.58 19.82
CA MET A 206 41.06 27.59 19.72
C MET A 206 42.37 27.06 20.32
N ARG A 207 43.49 27.20 19.58
CA ARG A 207 44.83 26.87 20.09
C ARG A 207 45.37 27.98 20.98
N SER A 208 46.36 27.65 21.80
CA SER A 208 47.04 28.60 22.69
C SER A 208 47.53 29.84 21.93
N GLY A 209 47.28 31.03 22.49
CA GLY A 209 47.58 32.31 21.85
C GLY A 209 46.54 32.80 20.83
N GLY A 210 45.44 32.07 20.59
CA GLY A 210 44.24 32.59 19.92
C GLY A 210 44.35 32.89 18.41
N LYS A 211 45.49 32.62 17.79
CA LYS A 211 45.75 32.91 16.35
C LYS A 211 45.41 31.77 15.39
N SER A 212 44.99 30.61 15.90
CA SER A 212 44.57 29.47 15.07
C SER A 212 43.60 28.56 15.83
N ALA A 213 42.86 27.73 15.09
CA ALA A 213 41.93 26.75 15.64
C ALA A 213 42.09 25.39 14.96
N ASP A 214 41.68 24.34 15.66
CA ASP A 214 41.31 23.04 15.11
C ASP A 214 39.81 23.04 14.82
N LEU A 215 39.38 22.54 13.67
CA LEU A 215 37.96 22.43 13.29
C LEU A 215 37.61 20.95 13.09
N PHE A 216 36.76 20.42 13.96
CA PHE A 216 36.12 19.13 13.75
C PHE A 216 34.72 19.34 13.17
N ALA A 217 34.33 18.54 12.19
CA ALA A 217 33.05 18.63 11.51
C ALA A 217 32.46 17.24 11.30
N TRP A 218 31.14 17.13 11.42
CA TRP A 218 30.40 15.94 11.01
C TRP A 218 29.15 16.34 10.22
N VAL A 219 28.65 15.40 9.43
CA VAL A 219 27.43 15.55 8.63
C VAL A 219 26.47 14.43 9.00
N THR A 220 25.25 14.81 9.37
CA THR A 220 24.10 13.92 9.53
C THR A 220 23.30 13.95 8.23
N LEU A 221 23.04 12.79 7.66
CA LEU A 221 22.15 12.61 6.51
C LEU A 221 20.86 11.95 6.99
N ALA A 222 19.71 12.42 6.52
CA ALA A 222 18.41 11.83 6.78
C ALA A 222 17.74 11.42 5.48
N ASN A 223 17.24 10.18 5.44
CA ASN A 223 16.39 9.64 4.40
C ASN A 223 15.12 9.11 5.08
N GLY A 224 13.98 9.73 4.80
CA GLY A 224 12.67 9.28 5.30
C GLY A 224 11.91 8.41 4.30
N ASP A 225 12.54 8.00 3.19
CA ASP A 225 11.93 7.20 2.13
C ASP A 225 11.85 5.72 2.51
N VAL A 226 10.99 4.96 1.83
CA VAL A 226 10.91 3.49 2.00
C VAL A 226 12.06 2.77 1.32
N THR A 227 12.73 3.41 0.37
CA THR A 227 13.89 2.89 -0.35
C THR A 227 15.19 3.35 0.31
N GLY A 228 16.02 2.38 0.69
CA GLY A 228 17.42 2.58 1.06
C GLY A 228 18.33 2.64 -0.17
N PHE A 229 19.41 3.43 -0.10
CA PHE A 229 20.40 3.58 -1.16
C PHE A 229 21.74 3.02 -0.69
N ASP A 230 21.84 1.69 -0.70
CA ASP A 230 23.05 0.97 -0.27
C ASP A 230 24.23 1.28 -1.20
N ASP A 231 25.44 1.35 -0.63
CA ASP A 231 26.70 1.67 -1.32
C ASP A 231 26.68 2.97 -2.16
N ALA A 232 25.78 3.91 -1.85
CA ALA A 232 25.60 5.14 -2.61
C ALA A 232 26.79 6.11 -2.53
N GLN A 233 27.10 6.73 -3.67
CA GLN A 233 27.94 7.93 -3.69
C GLN A 233 27.13 9.13 -3.19
N ALA A 234 27.20 9.38 -1.89
CA ALA A 234 26.50 10.46 -1.21
C ALA A 234 27.21 11.81 -1.37
N MET A 235 26.45 12.85 -1.72
CA MET A 235 26.89 14.25 -1.76
C MET A 235 25.87 15.11 -1.00
N VAL A 236 26.35 16.19 -0.37
CA VAL A 236 25.48 17.21 0.25
C VAL A 236 25.72 18.56 -0.42
N ILE A 237 24.64 19.25 -0.77
CA ILE A 237 24.70 20.54 -1.46
C ILE A 237 24.34 21.66 -0.48
N ALA A 238 25.27 22.59 -0.30
CA ALA A 238 25.11 23.79 0.52
C ALA A 238 24.54 24.96 -0.29
N GLY A 239 23.78 25.82 0.41
CA GLY A 239 23.09 26.97 -0.18
C GLY A 239 21.57 26.77 -0.19
N LYS A 240 20.85 27.78 -0.72
CA LYS A 240 19.42 27.73 -0.99
C LYS A 240 19.21 27.78 -2.50
N PRO A 241 18.98 26.64 -3.19
CA PRO A 241 18.56 26.64 -4.59
C PRO A 241 17.25 27.41 -4.74
N ASN A 242 17.09 28.19 -5.81
CA ASN A 242 15.80 28.78 -6.12
C ASN A 242 14.88 27.70 -6.68
N ARG A 243 14.08 27.10 -5.80
CA ARG A 243 13.07 26.09 -6.14
C ARG A 243 11.69 26.73 -6.00
N GLU A 244 10.87 26.55 -7.03
CA GLU A 244 9.43 26.77 -6.93
C GLU A 244 8.81 25.42 -6.59
N ASP A 245 8.22 25.32 -5.40
CA ASP A 245 7.68 24.06 -4.90
C ASP A 245 6.30 23.78 -5.51
N GLY A 246 6.13 22.56 -6.03
CA GLY A 246 4.82 21.96 -6.28
C GLY A 246 4.37 21.14 -5.08
N GLU A 247 3.16 20.59 -5.15
CA GLU A 247 2.63 19.63 -4.17
C GLU A 247 3.64 18.49 -3.95
N GLU A 248 3.97 18.17 -2.69
CA GLU A 248 4.84 17.02 -2.39
C GLU A 248 4.09 15.72 -2.70
N PRO A 249 4.61 14.84 -3.59
CA PRO A 249 4.02 13.53 -3.82
C PRO A 249 4.00 12.71 -2.54
N VAL A 250 2.80 12.34 -2.10
CA VAL A 250 2.61 11.43 -0.98
C VAL A 250 3.28 10.10 -1.32
N ALA A 251 4.26 9.70 -0.50
CA ALA A 251 4.92 8.40 -0.63
C ALA A 251 3.85 7.28 -0.67
N PRO A 252 3.86 6.36 -1.64
CA PRO A 252 2.99 5.21 -1.57
C PRO A 252 3.37 4.39 -0.34
N ARG A 253 2.40 4.11 0.52
CA ARG A 253 2.58 3.34 1.76
C ARG A 253 1.96 1.97 1.60
N ALA A 254 2.63 0.95 2.11
CA ALA A 254 2.02 -0.36 2.30
C ALA A 254 0.97 -0.24 3.42
N GLU A 255 -0.30 -0.10 3.06
CA GLU A 255 -1.37 0.02 4.05
C GLU A 255 -1.72 -1.33 4.69
N PRO A 256 -1.98 -1.38 6.01
CA PRO A 256 -2.44 -2.59 6.68
C PRO A 256 -3.91 -2.86 6.36
N LEU A 257 -4.26 -4.14 6.22
CA LEU A 257 -5.65 -4.57 6.06
C LEU A 257 -6.33 -4.72 7.42
N ILE A 258 -7.36 -3.91 7.71
CA ILE A 258 -8.07 -3.92 8.99
C ILE A 258 -9.52 -4.34 8.76
N PHE A 259 -9.83 -5.62 9.01
CA PHE A 259 -11.20 -6.11 8.93
C PHE A 259 -12.02 -5.72 10.17
N ARG A 260 -13.25 -5.24 9.92
CA ARG A 260 -14.24 -5.03 10.99
C ARG A 260 -15.08 -6.30 11.16
N CYS A 261 -14.82 -7.06 12.22
CA CYS A 261 -15.57 -8.29 12.49
C CYS A 261 -16.98 -8.02 13.06
N PHE A 262 -17.99 -8.67 12.50
CA PHE A 262 -19.40 -8.54 12.90
C PHE A 262 -19.79 -9.38 14.12
N ALA A 263 -18.93 -10.29 14.57
CA ALA A 263 -19.18 -11.15 15.73
C ALA A 263 -17.97 -11.14 16.67
N VAL A 264 -18.18 -10.64 17.89
CA VAL A 264 -17.34 -10.98 19.03
C VAL A 264 -17.95 -12.26 19.63
N PRO A 265 -17.16 -13.32 19.90
CA PRO A 265 -17.70 -14.47 20.64
C PRO A 265 -18.12 -14.01 22.03
N ILE A 266 -19.38 -14.27 22.38
CA ILE A 266 -19.86 -14.12 23.75
C ILE A 266 -19.48 -15.40 24.47
N ASP A 267 -18.31 -15.41 25.11
CA ASP A 267 -17.75 -16.62 25.74
C ASP A 267 -18.60 -17.13 26.92
N VAL A 268 -19.43 -16.27 27.51
CA VAL A 268 -20.40 -16.61 28.56
C VAL A 268 -21.67 -15.77 28.36
N ILE A 269 -22.82 -16.41 28.11
CA ILE A 269 -24.13 -15.75 28.30
C ILE A 269 -24.41 -15.75 29.80
N THR A 270 -24.41 -14.58 30.42
CA THR A 270 -24.76 -14.40 31.83
C THR A 270 -26.28 -14.21 31.98
N ALA A 271 -26.77 -14.29 33.23
CA ALA A 271 -28.19 -14.05 33.51
C ALA A 271 -28.64 -12.61 33.19
N ASP A 272 -27.69 -11.65 33.16
CA ASP A 272 -27.98 -10.26 32.80
C ASP A 272 -28.15 -10.09 31.27
N ASP A 273 -27.52 -10.93 30.45
CA ASP A 273 -27.58 -10.86 28.98
C ASP A 273 -28.90 -11.36 28.39
N VAL A 274 -29.59 -12.29 29.05
CA VAL A 274 -30.89 -12.84 28.59
C VAL A 274 -32.09 -11.98 29.00
N GLY A 275 -31.90 -11.03 29.92
CA GLY A 275 -32.99 -10.28 30.54
C GLY A 275 -33.86 -11.14 31.46
N ALA A 276 -34.66 -10.49 32.32
CA ALA A 276 -35.55 -11.20 33.22
C ALA A 276 -36.62 -11.98 32.43
N LEU A 277 -36.62 -13.31 32.54
CA LEU A 277 -37.71 -14.14 32.03
C LEU A 277 -39.04 -13.66 32.63
N PRO A 278 -40.11 -13.54 31.83
CA PRO A 278 -41.40 -13.07 32.32
C PRO A 278 -41.89 -14.00 33.43
N ALA A 279 -42.38 -13.41 34.53
CA ALA A 279 -42.83 -14.17 35.68
C ALA A 279 -43.90 -15.21 35.29
N PRO A 280 -43.84 -16.45 35.81
CA PRO A 280 -44.81 -17.48 35.49
C PRO A 280 -46.22 -17.00 35.85
N ALA A 281 -47.18 -17.27 34.96
CA ALA A 281 -48.56 -16.82 35.14
C ALA A 281 -49.14 -17.31 36.49
N PRO A 282 -49.85 -16.44 37.24
CA PRO A 282 -50.39 -16.82 38.53
C PRO A 282 -51.38 -17.98 38.38
N MET A 283 -51.20 -19.03 39.20
CA MET A 283 -52.13 -20.15 39.24
C MET A 283 -53.51 -19.66 39.70
N MET A 284 -54.54 -19.97 38.91
CA MET A 284 -55.93 -19.67 39.24
C MET A 284 -56.34 -20.43 40.50
N ALA A 285 -56.52 -19.70 41.61
CA ALA A 285 -57.15 -20.24 42.81
C ALA A 285 -58.68 -20.27 42.63
N GLU A 286 -59.29 -21.42 42.92
CA GLU A 286 -60.75 -21.60 42.81
C GLU A 286 -61.51 -20.67 43.78
N ALA A 287 -62.31 -19.75 43.22
CA ALA A 287 -63.27 -18.97 43.99
C ALA A 287 -64.66 -19.61 43.91
N LEU A 288 -65.01 -20.39 44.94
CA LEU A 288 -66.38 -20.86 45.18
C LEU A 288 -67.36 -19.67 45.28
N GLN A 289 -68.39 -19.64 44.42
CA GLN A 289 -69.56 -18.79 44.67
C GLN A 289 -70.88 -19.53 44.43
N ARG A 290 -71.65 -19.74 45.51
CA ARG A 290 -72.94 -20.42 45.50
C ARG A 290 -74.08 -19.45 45.14
N VAL A 291 -74.62 -19.63 43.93
CA VAL A 291 -76.05 -19.59 43.51
C VAL A 291 -77.07 -18.70 44.26
N ARG A 292 -77.73 -17.80 43.49
CA ARG A 292 -79.20 -17.57 43.32
C ARG A 292 -79.36 -16.38 42.33
N GLY A 293 -80.03 -16.50 41.16
CA GLY A 293 -81.49 -16.51 40.95
C GLY A 293 -82.07 -15.08 41.04
N VAL A 294 -82.85 -14.49 40.12
CA VAL A 294 -83.85 -15.05 39.16
C VAL A 294 -84.22 -14.04 38.03
N SER A 295 -84.41 -14.56 36.80
CA SER A 295 -85.35 -14.18 35.69
C SER A 295 -85.54 -12.77 35.09
N MET A 296 -85.36 -12.73 33.75
CA MET A 296 -86.15 -12.07 32.66
C MET A 296 -86.61 -10.61 32.75
N ASN A 297 -86.29 -9.85 31.69
CA ASN A 297 -87.32 -9.51 30.69
C ASN A 297 -86.73 -9.44 29.25
N GLU A 298 -87.44 -10.10 28.33
CA GLU A 298 -87.79 -9.75 26.93
C GLU A 298 -86.77 -8.99 26.04
N MET A 299 -86.21 -9.63 24.99
CA MET A 299 -86.73 -9.85 23.60
C MET A 299 -86.26 -8.73 22.65
N ASP A 300 -85.33 -8.98 21.72
CA ASP A 300 -85.44 -9.69 20.41
C ASP A 300 -85.68 -8.74 19.23
N ILE A 301 -85.52 -9.27 18.00
CA ILE A 301 -85.84 -8.71 16.66
C ILE A 301 -84.78 -7.69 16.15
N VAL A 302 -83.92 -8.01 15.17
CA VAL A 302 -83.69 -9.26 14.39
C VAL A 302 -82.23 -9.68 14.51
#